data_AF-A0A0R1W1D7-F1
#
_entry.id   AF-A0A0R1W1D7-F1
#
_cell.length_a   1.000
_cell.length_b   1.000
_cell.length_c   1.000
_cell.angle_alpha   90.00
_cell.angle_beta   90.00
_cell.angle_gamma   90.00
#
_symmetry.space_group_name_H-M   'P 1'
#
loop_
_entity.id
_entity.type
_entity.pdbx_description
1 polymer ?
#
loop_
_entity_poly.entity_id
_entity_poly.type
_entity_poly.pdbx_seq_one_letter_code
_entity_poly.pdbx_strand_id
1 'polypeptide(L)'
;MMKTERLRVMKLHLVHKTVPIGPDNPETPGQPIHPDDPDGPTWPAGTDKASLTKTITRTINYLDKSTGKVVSKQVTQTVTYNRTAIVDEVTGALLGYDTNGDGNVDTTNEDAAWVAANGDQWSLVTSPDLSDDGYGSPSLAQVDSVTVTADTADSVVNVYYDTPSTPSTSGTSGTSGTPSTPLVNTSTTVTNGGINGKLPQTGDEKNTNLSIMGVILLALSSVLALFGLGKRRETK
;
A
#
# COMPACT_ATOMS: atom_id res chain seq x y z
N MET A 1 -16.55 -81.12 3.86
CA MET A 1 -16.86 -79.85 4.54
C MET A 1 -16.05 -78.76 3.85
N MET A 2 -16.69 -77.90 3.03
CA MET A 2 -15.96 -76.87 2.29
C MET A 2 -15.63 -75.69 3.19
N LYS A 3 -14.39 -75.21 3.14
CA LYS A 3 -13.94 -74.01 3.86
C LYS A 3 -14.23 -72.79 2.99
N THR A 4 -15.21 -71.97 3.37
CA THR A 4 -15.44 -70.67 2.73
C THR A 4 -14.44 -69.66 3.25
N GLU A 5 -13.41 -69.34 2.47
CA GLU A 5 -12.52 -68.23 2.78
C GLU A 5 -13.28 -66.90 2.64
N ARG A 6 -13.27 -66.09 3.70
CA ARG A 6 -13.80 -64.72 3.64
C ARG A 6 -12.65 -63.76 3.30
N LEU A 7 -12.61 -63.31 2.05
CA LEU A 7 -11.75 -62.22 1.64
C LEU A 7 -12.04 -60.97 2.50
N ARG A 8 -11.01 -60.43 3.15
CA ARG A 8 -11.07 -59.12 3.79
C ARG A 8 -10.52 -58.09 2.82
N VAL A 9 -11.37 -57.18 2.35
CA VAL A 9 -10.94 -56.01 1.59
C VAL A 9 -10.68 -54.87 2.57
N MET A 10 -9.48 -54.30 2.54
CA MET A 10 -9.15 -53.07 3.26
C MET A 10 -9.08 -51.93 2.24
N LYS A 11 -9.85 -50.86 2.47
CA LYS A 11 -9.79 -49.65 1.66
C LYS A 11 -8.89 -48.64 2.36
N LEU A 12 -7.87 -48.17 1.66
CA LEU A 12 -6.97 -47.13 2.11
C LEU A 12 -7.28 -45.86 1.30
N HIS A 13 -7.52 -44.76 2.00
CA HIS A 13 -7.74 -43.45 1.40
C HIS A 13 -6.51 -42.59 1.66
N LEU A 14 -5.80 -42.22 0.59
CA LEU A 14 -4.73 -41.22 0.63
C LEU A 14 -5.29 -39.88 0.15
N VAL A 15 -4.76 -38.81 0.73
CA VAL A 15 -4.88 -37.43 0.23
C VAL A 15 -3.47 -36.93 -0.07
N HIS A 16 -3.33 -36.00 -1.00
CA HIS A 16 -2.04 -35.35 -1.23
C HIS A 16 -1.66 -34.49 -0.03
N LYS A 17 -0.35 -34.37 0.22
CA LYS A 17 0.19 -33.44 1.20
C LYS A 17 0.32 -32.07 0.53
N THR A 18 -0.03 -31.03 1.27
CA THR A 18 0.13 -29.64 0.87
C THR A 18 1.24 -28.97 1.68
N VAL A 19 1.83 -27.92 1.14
CA VAL A 19 2.87 -27.12 1.80
C VAL A 19 2.52 -25.63 1.69
N PRO A 20 2.44 -24.88 2.80
CA PRO A 20 2.32 -23.43 2.79
C PRO A 20 3.67 -22.77 2.52
N ILE A 21 3.73 -21.91 1.51
CA ILE A 21 4.92 -21.19 1.05
C ILE A 21 4.68 -19.68 1.18
N GLY A 22 5.36 -19.04 2.12
CA GLY A 22 5.25 -17.62 2.44
C GLY A 22 6.61 -16.91 2.43
N PRO A 23 6.66 -15.59 2.71
CA PRO A 23 7.90 -14.81 2.63
C PRO A 23 9.04 -15.24 3.56
N ASP A 24 8.73 -15.97 4.63
CA ASP A 24 9.72 -16.49 5.59
C ASP A 24 10.25 -17.89 5.19
N ASN A 25 9.54 -18.59 4.31
CA ASN A 25 9.93 -19.85 3.69
C ASN A 25 9.67 -19.85 2.16
N PRO A 26 10.26 -18.90 1.40
CA PRO A 26 10.05 -18.80 -0.03
C PRO A 26 10.81 -19.90 -0.77
N GLU A 27 10.27 -20.34 -1.89
CA GLU A 27 10.89 -21.36 -2.73
C GLU A 27 11.42 -20.76 -4.04
N THR A 28 12.10 -21.56 -4.85
CA THR A 28 12.62 -21.12 -6.16
C THR A 28 11.78 -21.75 -7.27
N PRO A 29 10.92 -20.98 -7.98
CA PRO A 29 10.11 -21.48 -9.08
C PRO A 29 10.92 -22.27 -10.11
N GLY A 30 10.41 -23.43 -10.51
CA GLY A 30 11.06 -24.34 -11.45
C GLY A 30 12.21 -25.20 -10.87
N GLN A 31 12.54 -25.08 -9.58
CA GLN A 31 13.36 -26.11 -8.90
C GLN A 31 12.50 -27.31 -8.50
N PRO A 32 13.04 -28.54 -8.50
CA PRO A 32 12.34 -29.73 -7.99
C PRO A 32 11.91 -29.56 -6.53
N ILE A 33 10.69 -29.99 -6.21
CA ILE A 33 10.17 -30.06 -4.83
C ILE A 33 10.91 -31.14 -4.04
N HIS A 34 11.35 -32.21 -4.71
CA HIS A 34 12.11 -33.32 -4.15
C HIS A 34 13.51 -33.35 -4.80
N PRO A 35 14.59 -32.95 -4.11
CA PRO A 35 15.94 -32.88 -4.70
C PRO A 35 16.52 -34.23 -5.14
N ASP A 36 15.96 -35.34 -4.65
CA ASP A 36 16.27 -36.71 -5.04
C ASP A 36 15.48 -37.22 -6.26
N ASP A 37 14.43 -36.49 -6.68
CA ASP A 37 13.68 -36.71 -7.93
C ASP A 37 13.75 -35.45 -8.83
N PRO A 38 14.87 -35.24 -9.54
CA PRO A 38 15.10 -34.01 -10.31
C PRO A 38 14.20 -33.87 -11.56
N ASP A 39 13.58 -34.96 -12.01
CA ASP A 39 12.60 -34.96 -13.11
C ASP A 39 11.13 -34.86 -12.57
N GLY A 40 10.97 -34.76 -11.26
CA GLY A 40 9.69 -34.69 -10.54
C GLY A 40 9.00 -33.33 -10.58
N PRO A 41 7.94 -33.12 -9.75
CA PRO A 41 7.23 -31.86 -9.69
C PRO A 41 8.14 -30.72 -9.23
N THR A 42 7.93 -29.52 -9.80
CA THR A 42 8.72 -28.33 -9.50
C THR A 42 7.87 -27.26 -8.80
N TRP A 43 8.51 -26.37 -8.05
CA TRP A 43 7.82 -25.26 -7.40
C TRP A 43 7.15 -24.34 -8.43
N PRO A 44 5.86 -24.00 -8.26
CA PRO A 44 5.15 -23.16 -9.22
C PRO A 44 5.62 -21.70 -9.18
N ALA A 45 5.38 -20.97 -10.28
CA ALA A 45 5.58 -19.53 -10.32
C ALA A 45 4.78 -18.82 -9.21
N GLY A 46 5.35 -17.75 -8.65
CA GLY A 46 4.73 -17.00 -7.55
C GLY A 46 5.15 -17.45 -6.14
N THR A 47 5.95 -18.53 -6.01
CA THR A 47 6.47 -19.04 -4.72
C THR A 47 7.77 -18.38 -4.25
N ASP A 48 8.36 -17.51 -5.06
CA ASP A 48 9.54 -16.73 -4.69
C ASP A 48 9.21 -15.55 -3.76
N LYS A 49 10.20 -15.08 -2.99
CA LYS A 49 9.99 -14.03 -1.99
C LYS A 49 9.46 -12.70 -2.57
N ALA A 50 9.84 -12.34 -3.80
CA ALA A 50 9.39 -11.10 -4.42
C ALA A 50 7.93 -11.19 -4.88
N SER A 51 7.48 -12.38 -5.28
CA SER A 51 6.07 -12.67 -5.57
C SER A 51 5.19 -12.78 -4.33
N LEU A 52 5.75 -13.03 -3.14
CA LEU A 52 5.00 -13.25 -1.89
C LEU A 52 4.95 -12.04 -0.96
N THR A 53 5.70 -10.96 -1.24
CA THR A 53 5.73 -9.71 -0.47
C THR A 53 5.54 -8.48 -1.36
N LYS A 54 4.63 -7.59 -0.97
CA LYS A 54 4.48 -6.23 -1.50
C LYS A 54 4.79 -5.22 -0.41
N THR A 55 5.50 -4.14 -0.73
CA THR A 55 5.68 -2.99 0.18
C THR A 55 5.23 -1.72 -0.52
N ILE A 56 4.30 -0.98 0.10
CA ILE A 56 3.77 0.28 -0.39
C ILE A 56 4.29 1.40 0.52
N THR A 57 4.85 2.44 -0.10
CA THR A 57 5.63 3.49 0.54
C THR A 57 5.00 4.86 0.37
N ARG A 58 4.90 5.61 1.47
CA ARG A 58 4.68 7.07 1.45
C ARG A 58 5.95 7.80 1.84
N THR A 59 6.33 8.75 1.01
CA THR A 59 7.48 9.65 1.23
C THR A 59 6.99 11.08 1.40
N ILE A 60 7.35 11.73 2.51
CA ILE A 60 7.00 13.12 2.82
C ILE A 60 8.28 13.96 2.78
N ASN A 61 8.34 14.88 1.82
CA ASN A 61 9.44 15.83 1.65
C ASN A 61 9.08 17.18 2.25
N TYR A 62 10.05 17.82 2.91
CA TYR A 62 9.95 19.18 3.42
C TYR A 62 10.87 20.07 2.58
N LEU A 63 10.29 20.97 1.78
CA LEU A 63 10.98 21.70 0.72
C LEU A 63 10.85 23.23 0.88
N ASP A 64 11.90 23.95 0.51
CA ASP A 64 11.86 25.40 0.31
C ASP A 64 11.01 25.74 -0.92
N LYS A 65 10.04 26.64 -0.77
CA LYS A 65 9.03 26.94 -1.81
C LYS A 65 9.58 27.64 -3.06
N SER A 66 10.69 28.37 -2.98
CA SER A 66 11.25 29.11 -4.13
C SER A 66 12.38 28.36 -4.84
N THR A 67 13.13 27.53 -4.11
CA THR A 67 14.33 26.84 -4.60
C THR A 67 14.15 25.33 -4.74
N GLY A 68 13.08 24.75 -4.16
CA GLY A 68 12.83 23.30 -4.15
C GLY A 68 13.84 22.49 -3.34
N LYS A 69 14.72 23.13 -2.57
CA LYS A 69 15.72 22.44 -1.74
C LYS A 69 15.05 21.75 -0.55
N VAL A 70 15.63 20.63 -0.11
CA VAL A 70 15.23 19.97 1.14
C VAL A 70 15.62 20.84 2.33
N VAL A 71 14.66 21.14 3.21
CA VAL A 71 14.82 22.01 4.39
C VAL A 71 14.65 21.27 5.72
N SER A 72 14.05 20.09 5.70
CA SER A 72 14.01 19.21 6.87
C SER A 72 14.07 17.74 6.47
N LYS A 73 14.31 16.86 7.45
CA LYS A 73 14.49 15.43 7.23
C LYS A 73 13.21 14.81 6.64
N GLN A 74 13.35 14.17 5.48
CA GLN A 74 12.29 13.37 4.86
C GLN A 74 11.73 12.32 5.83
N VAL A 75 10.41 12.13 5.83
CA VAL A 75 9.73 11.05 6.54
C VAL A 75 9.28 10.01 5.53
N THR A 76 9.63 8.74 5.78
CA THR A 76 9.19 7.59 4.98
C THR A 76 8.33 6.69 5.85
N GLN A 77 7.18 6.24 5.33
CA GLN A 77 6.27 5.32 5.98
C GLN A 77 5.98 4.16 5.03
N THR A 78 6.03 2.94 5.54
CA THR A 78 5.91 1.71 4.73
C THR A 78 4.86 0.79 5.34
N VAL A 79 3.95 0.32 4.49
CA VAL A 79 3.06 -0.81 4.80
C VAL A 79 3.47 -1.98 3.91
N THR A 80 3.56 -3.16 4.50
CA THR A 80 3.95 -4.40 3.84
C THR A 80 2.79 -5.38 3.89
N TYR A 81 2.45 -5.95 2.73
CA TYR A 81 1.53 -7.07 2.61
C TYR A 81 2.29 -8.33 2.23
N ASN A 82 1.91 -9.43 2.84
CA ASN A 82 2.40 -10.76 2.53
C ASN A 82 1.25 -11.63 2.03
N ARG A 83 1.55 -12.67 1.24
CA ARG A 83 0.61 -13.76 0.92
C ARG A 83 1.29 -15.10 1.12
N THR A 84 0.51 -16.13 1.46
CA THR A 84 0.99 -17.50 1.63
C THR A 84 0.34 -18.40 0.58
N ALA A 85 1.13 -18.96 -0.33
CA ALA A 85 0.67 -19.89 -1.34
C ALA A 85 0.55 -21.31 -0.77
N ILE A 86 -0.51 -22.06 -1.10
CA ILE A 86 -0.64 -23.48 -0.77
C ILE A 86 -0.32 -24.30 -2.02
N VAL A 87 0.73 -25.11 -1.96
CA VAL A 87 1.20 -25.96 -3.07
C VAL A 87 0.93 -27.43 -2.75
N ASP A 88 0.45 -28.19 -3.73
CA ASP A 88 0.36 -29.65 -3.70
C ASP A 88 1.76 -30.26 -3.93
N GLU A 89 2.30 -30.96 -2.93
CA GLU A 89 3.67 -31.48 -2.95
C GLU A 89 3.86 -32.58 -4.00
N VAL A 90 2.81 -33.33 -4.32
CA VAL A 90 2.83 -34.49 -5.22
C VAL A 90 2.81 -34.08 -6.69
N THR A 91 2.19 -32.93 -6.99
CA THR A 91 1.95 -32.47 -8.37
C THR A 91 2.61 -31.13 -8.71
N GLY A 92 3.08 -30.38 -7.72
CA GLY A 92 3.59 -29.01 -7.89
C GLY A 92 2.52 -27.97 -8.21
N ALA A 93 1.24 -28.33 -8.11
CA ALA A 93 0.14 -27.41 -8.41
C ALA A 93 -0.04 -26.37 -7.30
N LEU A 94 -0.14 -25.10 -7.68
CA LEU A 94 -0.66 -24.05 -6.80
C LEU A 94 -2.16 -24.25 -6.62
N LEU A 95 -2.59 -24.54 -5.38
CA LEU A 95 -4.00 -24.82 -5.05
C LEU A 95 -4.79 -23.56 -4.67
N GLY A 96 -4.10 -22.53 -4.18
CA GLY A 96 -4.68 -21.29 -3.70
C GLY A 96 -3.79 -20.65 -2.65
N TYR A 97 -4.39 -19.87 -1.75
CA TYR A 97 -3.69 -19.10 -0.73
C TYR A 97 -4.33 -19.25 0.65
N ASP A 98 -3.50 -19.20 1.68
CA ASP A 98 -3.85 -19.12 3.09
C ASP A 98 -3.80 -17.65 3.54
N THR A 99 -4.86 -17.19 4.21
CA THR A 99 -5.01 -15.82 4.75
C THR A 99 -5.12 -15.78 6.27
N ASN A 100 -5.20 -16.93 6.93
CA ASN A 100 -5.46 -17.06 8.37
C ASN A 100 -4.31 -17.73 9.15
N GLY A 101 -3.43 -18.46 8.47
CA GLY A 101 -2.24 -19.11 9.03
C GLY A 101 -2.42 -20.56 9.46
N ASP A 102 -3.51 -21.23 9.06
CA ASP A 102 -3.78 -22.64 9.38
C ASP A 102 -3.22 -23.65 8.35
N GLY A 103 -2.64 -23.16 7.25
CA GLY A 103 -2.06 -23.99 6.18
C GLY A 103 -3.07 -24.54 5.18
N ASN A 104 -4.34 -24.12 5.23
CA ASN A 104 -5.39 -24.52 4.29
C ASN A 104 -5.64 -23.44 3.23
N VAL A 105 -6.34 -23.79 2.15
CA VAL A 105 -6.76 -22.81 1.12
C VAL A 105 -8.00 -22.06 1.60
N ASP A 106 -7.84 -20.77 1.87
CA ASP A 106 -8.94 -19.82 2.12
C ASP A 106 -9.51 -19.25 0.80
N THR A 107 -8.62 -18.95 -0.16
CA THR A 107 -8.99 -18.27 -1.41
C THR A 107 -8.15 -18.76 -2.59
N THR A 108 -8.76 -18.80 -3.78
CA THR A 108 -8.06 -18.96 -5.06
C THR A 108 -7.88 -17.64 -5.81
N ASN A 109 -8.47 -16.55 -5.32
CA ASN A 109 -8.26 -15.20 -5.84
C ASN A 109 -6.98 -14.61 -5.23
N GLU A 110 -6.00 -14.30 -6.09
CA GLU A 110 -4.69 -13.78 -5.68
C GLU A 110 -4.71 -12.34 -5.16
N ASP A 111 -5.64 -11.50 -5.60
CA ASP A 111 -5.77 -10.13 -5.11
C ASP A 111 -6.37 -10.11 -3.69
N ALA A 112 -7.21 -11.09 -3.37
CA ALA A 112 -7.78 -11.28 -2.04
C ALA A 112 -6.82 -11.99 -1.06
N ALA A 113 -5.65 -12.45 -1.51
CA ALA A 113 -4.71 -13.22 -0.69
C ALA A 113 -3.73 -12.36 0.13
N TRP A 114 -3.75 -11.04 -0.04
CA TRP A 114 -2.79 -10.12 0.59
C TRP A 114 -3.21 -9.75 2.02
N VAL A 115 -2.40 -10.14 3.00
CA VAL A 115 -2.58 -9.86 4.43
C VAL A 115 -1.55 -8.83 4.90
N ALA A 116 -1.99 -7.83 5.66
CA ALA A 116 -1.11 -6.78 6.17
C ALA A 116 -0.15 -7.33 7.25
N ALA A 117 1.16 -7.20 7.02
CA ALA A 117 2.20 -7.79 7.87
C ALA A 117 2.65 -6.85 9.02
N ASN A 118 2.50 -5.54 8.87
CA ASN A 118 2.96 -4.54 9.84
C ASN A 118 1.90 -3.45 10.14
N GLY A 119 0.61 -3.81 10.02
CA GLY A 119 -0.51 -2.87 10.04
C GLY A 119 -0.83 -2.33 8.65
N ASP A 120 -1.95 -1.63 8.53
CA ASP A 120 -2.58 -1.23 7.26
C ASP A 120 -2.63 0.29 7.06
N GLN A 121 -1.82 1.07 7.77
CA GLN A 121 -1.94 2.53 7.83
C GLN A 121 -0.61 3.25 7.78
N TRP A 122 -0.56 4.31 6.96
CA TRP A 122 0.40 5.40 7.16
C TRP A 122 -0.19 6.38 8.17
N SER A 123 0.43 6.48 9.35
CA SER A 123 -0.02 7.37 10.43
C SER A 123 0.06 8.85 10.05
N LEU A 124 -0.75 9.69 10.71
CA LEU A 124 -0.64 11.16 10.59
C LEU A 124 0.76 11.65 10.99
N VAL A 125 1.31 12.60 10.23
CA VAL A 125 2.62 13.21 10.47
C VAL A 125 2.46 14.73 10.60
N THR A 126 2.85 15.29 11.74
CA THR A 126 2.93 16.75 11.91
C THR A 126 4.20 17.27 11.22
N SER A 127 4.07 18.35 10.45
CA SER A 127 5.21 19.00 9.78
C SER A 127 6.10 19.70 10.81
N PRO A 128 7.45 19.63 10.69
CA PRO A 128 8.36 20.33 11.59
C PRO A 128 8.09 21.83 11.66
N ASP A 129 8.29 22.42 12.84
CA ASP A 129 8.46 23.87 12.97
C ASP A 129 9.90 24.22 12.55
N LEU A 130 10.04 25.17 11.62
CA LEU A 130 11.32 25.65 11.08
C LEU A 130 11.47 27.17 11.27
N SER A 131 10.70 27.76 12.19
CA SER A 131 10.74 29.20 12.47
C SER A 131 12.09 29.68 13.04
N ASP A 132 12.81 28.84 13.78
CA ASP A 132 14.19 29.11 14.23
C ASP A 132 15.19 29.25 13.06
N ASP A 133 14.94 28.54 11.95
CA ASP A 133 15.70 28.65 10.68
C ASP A 133 15.17 29.79 9.78
N GLY A 134 14.20 30.57 10.27
CA GLY A 134 13.60 31.72 9.60
C GLY A 134 12.52 31.39 8.57
N TYR A 135 12.12 30.12 8.41
CA TYR A 135 11.05 29.73 7.48
C TYR A 135 9.67 30.14 8.00
N GLY A 136 8.75 30.41 7.07
CA GLY A 136 7.33 30.60 7.38
C GLY A 136 6.60 29.28 7.65
N SER A 137 5.29 29.36 7.88
CA SER A 137 4.45 28.17 8.10
C SER A 137 4.52 27.18 6.91
N PRO A 138 4.47 25.86 7.17
CA PRO A 138 4.37 24.87 6.10
C PRO A 138 3.03 24.95 5.35
N SER A 139 3.04 24.60 4.07
CA SER A 139 1.84 24.49 3.22
C SER A 139 0.83 23.45 3.73
N LEU A 140 1.29 22.49 4.52
CA LEU A 140 0.50 21.51 5.25
C LEU A 140 1.05 21.44 6.67
N ALA A 141 0.28 21.86 7.68
CA ALA A 141 0.66 21.71 9.08
C ALA A 141 0.76 20.23 9.51
N GLN A 142 -0.06 19.38 8.90
CA GLN A 142 -0.07 17.93 9.08
C GLN A 142 -0.30 17.24 7.74
N VAL A 143 0.27 16.06 7.57
CA VAL A 143 -0.04 15.10 6.51
C VAL A 143 -0.89 14.00 7.12
N ASP A 144 -2.14 13.90 6.68
CA ASP A 144 -3.16 13.04 7.30
C ASP A 144 -2.80 11.54 7.27
N SER A 145 -3.45 10.78 8.15
CA SER A 145 -3.39 9.32 8.11
C SER A 145 -4.11 8.76 6.88
N VAL A 146 -3.57 7.67 6.31
CA VAL A 146 -4.17 6.96 5.17
C VAL A 146 -4.19 5.47 5.48
N THR A 147 -5.37 4.84 5.36
CA THR A 147 -5.47 3.38 5.26
C THR A 147 -4.95 2.96 3.89
N VAL A 148 -4.00 2.05 3.90
CA VAL A 148 -3.35 1.43 2.76
C VAL A 148 -4.07 0.12 2.46
N THR A 149 -4.03 -0.30 1.20
CA THR A 149 -4.44 -1.62 0.72
C THR A 149 -3.34 -2.20 -0.18
N ALA A 150 -3.42 -3.49 -0.53
CA ALA A 150 -2.46 -4.13 -1.43
C ALA A 150 -2.45 -3.57 -2.88
N ASP A 151 -3.43 -2.73 -3.22
CA ASP A 151 -3.59 -2.02 -4.50
C ASP A 151 -3.28 -0.52 -4.40
N THR A 152 -2.97 -0.03 -3.20
CA THR A 152 -2.58 1.37 -3.00
C THR A 152 -1.24 1.61 -3.69
N ALA A 153 -1.16 2.66 -4.51
CA ALA A 153 0.08 3.07 -5.15
C ALA A 153 1.01 3.79 -4.16
N ASP A 154 2.32 3.74 -4.42
CA ASP A 154 3.30 4.58 -3.72
C ASP A 154 2.92 6.06 -3.80
N SER A 155 3.22 6.79 -2.72
CA SER A 155 2.80 8.19 -2.55
C SER A 155 4.00 9.09 -2.25
N VAL A 156 4.04 10.25 -2.89
CA VAL A 156 4.98 11.33 -2.57
C VAL A 156 4.19 12.57 -2.19
N VAL A 157 4.45 13.11 -1.01
CA VAL A 157 3.84 14.33 -0.48
C VAL A 157 4.93 15.38 -0.31
N ASN A 158 4.78 16.53 -0.96
CA ASN A 158 5.70 17.66 -0.80
C ASN A 158 5.03 18.74 0.06
N VAL A 159 5.61 18.98 1.24
CA VAL A 159 5.26 20.10 2.13
C VAL A 159 6.23 21.24 1.85
N TYR A 160 5.71 22.39 1.42
CA TYR A 160 6.53 23.55 1.09
C TYR A 160 6.53 24.57 2.22
N TYR A 161 7.68 25.12 2.57
CA TYR A 161 7.82 26.21 3.53
C TYR A 161 8.04 27.52 2.79
N ASP A 162 7.34 28.58 3.21
CA ASP A 162 7.63 29.93 2.75
C ASP A 162 9.07 30.30 3.11
N THR A 163 9.81 30.77 2.12
CA THR A 163 11.26 30.93 2.20
C THR A 163 11.65 32.01 3.21
N PRO A 164 12.78 31.88 3.93
CA PRO A 164 13.19 32.87 4.89
C PRO A 164 13.31 34.22 4.22
N SER A 165 12.53 35.18 4.71
CA SER A 165 12.71 36.58 4.34
C SER A 165 14.05 37.00 4.91
N THR A 166 15.09 37.01 4.07
CA THR A 166 16.34 37.69 4.44
C THR A 166 15.95 39.09 4.91
N PRO A 167 16.38 39.53 6.10
CA PRO A 167 16.10 40.87 6.55
C PRO A 167 16.85 41.81 5.61
N SER A 168 16.15 42.27 4.58
CA SER A 168 16.61 43.35 3.73
C SER A 168 16.86 44.53 4.68
N THR A 169 18.11 44.98 4.75
CA THR A 169 18.52 46.22 5.40
C THR A 169 17.96 47.39 4.60
N SER A 170 16.64 47.52 4.62
CA SER A 170 15.86 48.54 3.94
C SER A 170 15.71 49.74 4.86
N GLY A 171 16.21 50.88 4.40
CA GLY A 171 15.91 52.16 5.02
C GLY A 171 14.40 52.43 5.07
N THR A 172 14.02 53.17 6.11
CA THR A 172 12.66 53.64 6.44
C THR A 172 11.83 54.10 5.23
N SER A 173 10.63 53.51 5.03
CA SER A 173 9.31 54.20 4.96
C SER A 173 8.23 53.38 4.23
N GLY A 174 6.98 53.41 4.72
CA GLY A 174 5.78 53.20 3.87
C GLY A 174 4.74 52.20 4.39
N THR A 175 3.70 52.70 5.06
CA THR A 175 2.52 51.93 5.49
C THR A 175 1.46 51.83 4.38
N SER A 176 0.95 50.63 4.08
CA SER A 176 -0.49 50.37 3.85
C SER A 176 -0.72 48.85 3.69
N GLY A 177 -1.85 48.31 4.18
CA GLY A 177 -2.12 46.87 4.20
C GLY A 177 -3.27 46.43 3.30
N THR A 178 -3.49 45.12 3.19
CA THR A 178 -4.77 44.43 2.86
C THR A 178 -4.61 42.93 3.18
N PRO A 179 -5.61 42.22 3.74
CA PRO A 179 -5.52 40.77 3.97
C PRO A 179 -5.83 39.98 2.69
N SER A 180 -5.10 38.89 2.45
CA SER A 180 -5.37 37.96 1.34
C SER A 180 -5.83 36.60 1.85
N THR A 181 -6.83 36.02 1.17
CA THR A 181 -7.51 34.76 1.51
C THR A 181 -6.70 33.51 1.16
N PRO A 182 -7.02 32.34 1.77
CA PRO A 182 -6.25 31.11 1.57
C PRO A 182 -6.46 30.48 0.18
N LEU A 183 -5.40 29.94 -0.40
CA LEU A 183 -5.40 29.23 -1.68
C LEU A 183 -5.41 27.71 -1.44
N VAL A 184 -6.41 27.00 -1.98
CA VAL A 184 -6.53 25.54 -1.89
C VAL A 184 -5.91 24.91 -3.14
N ASN A 185 -4.86 24.11 -2.98
CA ASN A 185 -4.28 23.31 -4.08
C ASN A 185 -4.23 21.82 -3.73
N THR A 186 -4.68 20.99 -4.68
CA THR A 186 -4.97 19.56 -4.54
C THR A 186 -3.76 18.68 -4.87
N SER A 187 -3.65 17.52 -4.19
CA SER A 187 -2.68 16.47 -4.49
C SER A 187 -2.96 15.75 -5.82
N THR A 188 -1.91 15.25 -6.49
CA THR A 188 -2.03 14.42 -7.70
C THR A 188 -1.18 13.15 -7.56
N THR A 189 -1.85 11.99 -7.65
CA THR A 189 -1.23 10.67 -7.80
C THR A 189 -1.17 10.26 -9.28
N VAL A 190 -0.23 9.37 -9.62
CA VAL A 190 -0.06 8.84 -10.98
C VAL A 190 -0.05 7.31 -10.94
N THR A 191 -0.91 6.67 -11.73
CA THR A 191 -0.84 5.25 -12.08
C THR A 191 -0.96 5.08 -13.60
N ASN A 192 -0.38 4.01 -14.14
CA ASN A 192 -0.01 3.91 -15.56
C ASN A 192 -0.28 2.50 -16.14
N GLY A 193 -0.43 2.42 -17.47
CA GLY A 193 -0.67 1.20 -18.28
C GLY A 193 -1.80 1.43 -19.28
N GLY A 194 -1.69 1.16 -20.59
CA GLY A 194 -0.81 0.26 -21.35
C GLY A 194 -1.75 -0.75 -22.05
N ILE A 195 -1.91 -0.80 -23.38
CA ILE A 195 -0.97 -1.11 -24.46
C ILE A 195 -1.60 -0.65 -25.80
N ASN A 196 -0.99 -0.67 -27.00
CA ASN A 196 0.30 -1.20 -27.49
C ASN A 196 0.76 -0.38 -28.73
N GLY A 197 1.98 -0.61 -29.26
CA GLY A 197 2.31 -0.31 -30.66
C GLY A 197 3.43 0.71 -30.96
N LYS A 198 4.69 0.35 -30.66
CA LYS A 198 5.94 0.83 -31.29
C LYS A 198 6.39 2.30 -31.04
N LEU A 199 7.54 2.41 -30.36
CA LEU A 199 8.46 3.58 -30.24
C LEU A 199 8.92 4.14 -31.60
N PRO A 200 9.55 5.34 -31.71
CA PRO A 200 10.06 6.25 -30.66
C PRO A 200 9.43 7.68 -30.79
N GLN A 201 9.92 8.83 -30.25
CA GLN A 201 11.12 9.20 -29.47
C GLN A 201 10.86 10.49 -28.64
N THR A 202 11.81 10.91 -27.80
CA THR A 202 11.88 12.26 -27.21
C THR A 202 12.46 13.30 -28.19
N GLY A 203 11.85 14.49 -28.25
CA GLY A 203 12.31 15.66 -29.02
C GLY A 203 11.61 16.94 -28.53
N ASP A 204 12.36 18.05 -28.55
CA ASP A 204 12.19 19.29 -27.77
C ASP A 204 10.85 20.08 -27.81
N GLU A 205 10.67 20.84 -26.72
CA GLU A 205 9.84 22.04 -26.48
C GLU A 205 8.57 22.34 -27.33
N LYS A 206 7.44 22.63 -26.65
CA LYS A 206 7.07 24.01 -26.23
C LYS A 206 5.78 24.07 -25.41
N ASN A 207 5.73 25.04 -24.50
CA ASN A 207 4.65 25.20 -23.53
C ASN A 207 3.43 25.89 -24.15
N THR A 208 2.26 25.24 -24.15
CA THR A 208 0.96 25.92 -24.22
C THR A 208 -0.02 25.27 -23.26
N ASN A 209 -0.24 25.92 -22.11
CA ASN A 209 -1.26 25.52 -21.15
C ASN A 209 -2.66 25.76 -21.72
N LEU A 210 -3.51 24.73 -21.73
CA LEU A 210 -4.97 24.90 -21.81
C LEU A 210 -5.63 23.92 -20.83
N SER A 211 -6.31 24.47 -19.82
CA SER A 211 -6.93 23.73 -18.72
C SER A 211 -8.36 23.35 -19.05
N ILE A 212 -8.77 22.12 -18.75
CA ILE A 212 -10.17 21.68 -18.75
C ILE A 212 -10.44 20.94 -17.43
N MET A 213 -11.59 21.24 -16.81
CA MET A 213 -11.92 20.89 -15.43
C MET A 213 -12.03 19.39 -15.15
N GLY A 214 -11.70 19.00 -13.91
CA GLY A 214 -11.81 17.63 -13.43
C GLY A 214 -13.17 17.27 -12.80
N VAL A 215 -13.25 16.03 -12.32
CA VAL A 215 -14.37 15.48 -11.54
C VAL A 215 -13.78 14.72 -10.35
N ILE A 216 -14.20 15.06 -9.12
CA ILE A 216 -13.80 14.37 -7.89
C ILE A 216 -14.92 13.38 -7.52
N LEU A 217 -14.59 12.10 -7.34
CA LEU A 217 -15.52 11.11 -6.78
C LEU A 217 -15.27 10.97 -5.27
N LEU A 218 -16.19 11.49 -4.47
CA LEU A 218 -16.17 11.35 -3.01
C LEU A 218 -16.80 10.02 -2.57
N ALA A 219 -16.04 9.19 -1.87
CA ALA A 219 -16.58 8.08 -1.09
C ALA A 219 -16.71 8.49 0.38
N LEU A 220 -17.86 9.08 0.74
CA LEU A 220 -18.22 9.39 2.13
C LEU A 220 -19.09 8.26 2.70
N SER A 221 -18.54 7.41 3.57
CA SER A 221 -19.29 6.43 4.35
C SER A 221 -19.54 6.94 5.78
N SER A 222 -20.64 7.68 5.95
CA SER A 222 -21.12 8.13 7.25
C SER A 222 -21.80 7.00 8.03
N VAL A 223 -21.40 6.76 9.29
CA VAL A 223 -22.25 6.12 10.29
C VAL A 223 -22.42 7.06 11.47
N LEU A 224 -23.57 7.72 11.51
CA LEU A 224 -23.99 8.58 12.62
C LEU A 224 -24.92 7.78 13.55
N ALA A 225 -24.47 7.49 14.77
CA ALA A 225 -25.26 6.82 15.79
C ALA A 225 -25.44 7.71 17.02
N LEU A 226 -26.28 8.75 16.89
CA LEU A 226 -26.77 9.56 18.01
C LEU A 226 -28.13 9.02 18.48
N PHE A 227 -28.17 8.32 19.61
CA PHE A 227 -29.41 8.18 20.38
C PHE A 227 -29.13 8.15 21.89
N GLY A 228 -29.31 9.32 22.52
CA GLY A 228 -29.38 9.47 23.97
C GLY A 228 -30.71 10.06 24.37
N LEU A 229 -31.63 9.23 24.87
CA LEU A 229 -32.90 9.57 25.50
C LEU A 229 -33.27 8.38 26.40
N GLY A 230 -33.84 8.49 27.60
CA GLY A 230 -34.21 9.66 28.39
C GLY A 230 -34.90 9.14 29.66
N LYS A 231 -34.28 9.34 30.82
CA LYS A 231 -34.66 8.71 32.10
C LYS A 231 -35.99 9.24 32.65
N ARG A 232 -36.99 8.39 32.86
CA ARG A 232 -38.14 8.65 33.77
C ARG A 232 -38.46 7.42 34.62
N ARG A 233 -38.83 7.67 35.88
CA ARG A 233 -39.29 6.71 36.90
C ARG A 233 -40.77 6.95 37.21
N GLU A 234 -41.32 6.04 38.02
CA GLU A 234 -42.45 6.19 38.98
C GLU A 234 -43.77 5.50 38.61
N THR A 235 -44.16 4.53 39.46
CA THR A 235 -45.51 4.00 39.73
C THR A 235 -46.23 3.27 38.58
N LYS A 236 -47.01 2.21 38.85
CA LYS A 236 -47.67 1.75 40.09
C LYS A 236 -47.63 0.23 40.20
#